data_AF-A0A3D1PL96-F1
#
_entry.id   AF-A0A3D1PL96-F1
#
_cell.length_a   1.000
_cell.length_b   1.000
_cell.length_c   1.000
_cell.angle_alpha   90.00
_cell.angle_beta   90.00
_cell.angle_gamma   90.00
#
_symmetry.space_group_name_H-M   'P 1'
#
loop_
_entity.id
_entity.type
_entity.pdbx_description
1 polymer ?
#
loop_
_entity_poly.entity_id
_entity_poly.type
_entity_poly.pdbx_seq_one_letter_code
_entity_poly.pdbx_strand_id
1 'polypeptide(L)'
;MNTRIFTGNYEECKLGNLISISGDRGRKVGFVGKAIPSLAPKRAFWEIWHNNIGRISEEENTRYYIEQYYNQVLTKVNIEELLQNETDPILLCYEKGQQFCHRHVLAEFIELTYGVKVRDIKIDEKLNIDENTRPEYIREALKDIMQNQLER
;
A
#
# COMPACT_ATOMS: atom_id res chain seq x y z
N MET A 1 8.67 12.06 10.82
CA MET A 1 8.69 12.07 9.34
C MET A 1 8.26 13.42 8.75
N ASN A 2 9.08 14.11 7.94
CA ASN A 2 8.77 15.41 7.30
C ASN A 2 8.55 15.34 5.77
N THR A 3 8.62 14.14 5.19
CA THR A 3 8.48 13.90 3.75
C THR A 3 7.00 13.76 3.38
N ARG A 4 6.56 14.39 2.28
CA ARG A 4 5.23 14.11 1.70
C ARG A 4 5.29 12.76 0.99
N ILE A 5 4.31 11.90 1.23
CA ILE A 5 4.28 10.55 0.68
C ILE A 5 2.99 10.39 -0.10
N PHE A 6 3.09 9.76 -1.26
CA PHE A 6 1.96 9.49 -2.12
C PHE A 6 1.89 8.00 -2.42
N THR A 7 0.71 7.54 -2.77
CA THR A 7 0.49 6.22 -3.37
C THR A 7 -0.14 6.41 -4.74
N GLY A 8 -0.04 5.39 -5.58
CA GLY A 8 -0.72 5.37 -6.87
C GLY A 8 -0.59 4.01 -7.52
N ASN A 9 -1.03 3.91 -8.77
CA ASN A 9 -0.88 2.68 -9.55
C ASN A 9 -0.05 2.90 -10.81
N TYR A 10 0.46 1.81 -11.37
CA TYR A 10 1.30 1.87 -12.56
C TYR A 10 0.60 2.45 -13.79
N GLU A 11 -0.72 2.33 -13.92
CA GLU A 11 -1.48 2.80 -15.08
C GLU A 11 -1.62 4.33 -15.05
N GLU A 12 -1.88 4.89 -13.88
CA GLU A 12 -2.27 6.29 -13.68
C GLU A 12 -1.14 7.19 -13.19
N CYS A 13 -0.01 6.64 -12.73
CA CYS A 13 1.17 7.41 -12.32
C CYS A 13 2.36 7.09 -13.22
N LYS A 14 2.70 8.01 -14.12
CA LYS A 14 3.81 7.85 -15.09
C LYS A 14 4.99 8.79 -14.87
N LEU A 15 4.84 9.79 -13.99
CA LEU A 15 5.84 10.83 -13.74
C LEU A 15 6.03 11.07 -12.24
N GLY A 16 7.17 11.60 -11.84
CA GLY A 16 7.54 11.84 -10.44
C GLY A 16 8.51 10.79 -9.87
N ASN A 17 8.68 10.79 -8.54
CA ASN A 17 9.53 9.82 -7.85
C ASN A 17 8.78 8.48 -7.67
N LEU A 18 8.73 7.69 -8.74
CA LEU A 18 7.98 6.42 -8.79
C LEU A 18 8.78 5.29 -8.13
N ILE A 19 8.18 4.66 -7.13
CA ILE A 19 8.80 3.55 -6.39
C ILE A 19 7.84 2.37 -6.33
N SER A 20 8.23 1.26 -6.96
CA SER A 20 7.46 0.03 -6.93
C SER A 20 7.47 -0.63 -5.55
N ILE A 21 6.30 -0.97 -5.01
CA ILE A 21 6.14 -1.81 -3.80
C ILE A 21 5.50 -3.17 -4.10
N SER A 22 5.36 -3.54 -5.37
CA SER A 22 4.88 -4.86 -5.79
C SER A 22 5.97 -5.93 -5.71
N GLY A 23 5.58 -7.19 -5.49
CA GLY A 23 6.52 -8.31 -5.33
C GLY A 23 7.34 -8.61 -6.59
N ASP A 24 6.78 -8.38 -7.78
CA ASP A 24 7.49 -8.55 -9.05
C ASP A 24 8.21 -7.28 -9.53
N ARG A 25 8.15 -6.21 -8.74
CA ARG A 25 8.78 -4.90 -8.98
C ARG A 25 8.24 -4.17 -10.21
N GLY A 26 6.96 -4.38 -10.54
CA GLY A 26 6.31 -3.75 -11.69
C GLY A 26 6.64 -4.40 -13.04
N ARG A 27 7.31 -5.57 -13.05
CA ARG A 27 7.75 -6.25 -14.27
C ARG A 27 6.59 -6.64 -15.19
N LYS A 28 5.43 -7.02 -14.66
CA LYS A 28 4.26 -7.38 -15.48
C LYS A 28 3.77 -6.27 -16.40
N VAL A 29 4.01 -5.00 -16.04
CA VAL A 29 3.60 -3.81 -16.82
C VAL A 29 4.80 -3.08 -17.44
N GLY A 30 5.98 -3.70 -17.45
CA GLY A 30 7.19 -3.11 -18.01
C GLY A 30 7.72 -1.91 -17.24
N PHE A 31 7.37 -1.75 -15.95
CA PHE A 31 7.93 -0.68 -15.14
C PHE A 31 9.43 -0.90 -14.90
N VAL A 32 10.22 0.13 -15.17
CA VAL A 32 11.66 0.18 -14.91
C VAL A 32 11.94 1.36 -14.01
N GLY A 33 12.30 1.09 -12.76
CA GLY A 33 12.51 2.14 -11.76
C GLY A 33 12.90 1.57 -10.41
N LYS A 34 12.91 2.44 -9.38
CA LYS A 34 13.21 2.04 -8.01
C LYS A 34 12.14 1.09 -7.48
N ALA A 35 12.53 0.18 -6.61
CA ALA A 35 11.60 -0.73 -5.95
C ALA A 35 12.01 -0.98 -4.50
N ILE A 36 11.02 -1.11 -3.63
CA ILE A 36 11.16 -1.48 -2.22
C ILE A 36 10.42 -2.81 -2.02
N PRO A 37 11.03 -3.95 -2.40
CA PRO A 37 10.37 -5.25 -2.33
C PRO A 37 10.09 -5.73 -0.90
N SER A 38 10.72 -5.14 0.12
CA SER A 38 10.42 -5.40 1.53
C SER A 38 9.02 -4.93 1.92
N LEU A 39 8.39 -4.03 1.16
CA LEU A 39 6.99 -3.61 1.35
C LEU A 39 6.00 -4.47 0.54
N ALA A 40 6.47 -5.47 -0.20
CA ALA A 40 5.56 -6.35 -0.92
C ALA A 40 4.90 -7.34 0.05
N PRO A 41 3.61 -7.71 -0.17
CA PRO A 41 2.99 -8.78 0.57
C PRO A 41 3.72 -10.10 0.32
N LYS A 42 3.78 -10.95 1.35
CA LYS A 42 4.37 -12.28 1.19
C LYS A 42 3.43 -13.17 0.38
N ARG A 43 4.01 -13.92 -0.55
CA ARG A 43 3.26 -14.79 -1.46
C ARG A 43 2.32 -15.76 -0.73
N ALA A 44 2.76 -16.32 0.40
CA ALA A 44 1.99 -17.34 1.14
C ALA A 44 0.60 -16.85 1.59
N PHE A 45 0.50 -15.70 2.27
CA PHE A 45 -0.81 -15.19 2.71
C PHE A 45 -1.59 -14.55 1.55
N TRP A 46 -0.88 -13.99 0.56
CA TRP A 46 -1.52 -13.46 -0.65
C TRP A 46 -2.23 -14.58 -1.42
N GLU A 47 -1.62 -15.76 -1.56
CA GLU A 47 -2.21 -16.94 -2.20
C GLU A 47 -3.47 -17.41 -1.45
N ILE A 48 -3.44 -17.41 -0.12
CA ILE A 48 -4.62 -17.76 0.70
C ILE A 48 -5.76 -16.77 0.46
N TRP A 49 -5.48 -15.47 0.57
CA TRP A 49 -6.46 -14.42 0.30
C TRP A 49 -7.04 -14.54 -1.12
N HIS A 50 -6.19 -14.71 -2.13
CA HIS A 50 -6.61 -14.81 -3.52
C HIS A 50 -7.50 -16.04 -3.77
N ASN A 51 -7.13 -17.19 -3.21
CA ASN A 51 -7.90 -18.43 -3.34
C ASN A 51 -9.25 -18.39 -2.61
N ASN A 52 -9.43 -17.49 -1.65
CA ASN A 52 -10.65 -17.33 -0.87
C ASN A 52 -11.67 -16.37 -1.51
N ILE A 53 -11.30 -15.68 -2.60
CA ILE A 53 -12.22 -14.79 -3.33
C ILE A 53 -13.45 -15.60 -3.79
N GLY A 54 -14.64 -15.13 -3.40
CA GLY A 54 -15.92 -15.78 -3.70
C GLY A 54 -16.22 -17.05 -2.90
N ARG A 55 -15.33 -17.47 -1.98
CA ARG A 55 -15.54 -18.63 -1.10
C ARG A 55 -15.96 -18.25 0.31
N ILE A 56 -15.45 -17.13 0.81
CA ILE A 56 -15.83 -16.51 2.08
C ILE A 56 -16.22 -15.05 1.83
N SER A 57 -16.72 -14.37 2.86
CA SER A 57 -17.07 -12.95 2.74
C SER A 57 -15.84 -12.08 2.41
N GLU A 58 -16.04 -11.03 1.62
CA GLU A 58 -14.97 -10.10 1.25
C GLU A 58 -14.38 -9.42 2.48
N GLU A 59 -15.24 -9.08 3.44
CA GLU A 59 -14.85 -8.47 4.73
C GLU A 59 -13.90 -9.38 5.51
N GLU A 60 -14.29 -10.64 5.74
CA GLU A 60 -13.47 -11.63 6.45
C GLU A 60 -12.14 -11.88 5.74
N ASN A 61 -12.18 -12.08 4.43
CA ASN A 61 -10.98 -12.35 3.64
C ASN A 61 -10.01 -11.16 3.66
N THR A 62 -10.55 -9.96 3.47
CA THR A 62 -9.74 -8.73 3.44
C THR A 62 -9.15 -8.42 4.81
N ARG A 63 -9.91 -8.63 5.89
CA ARG A 63 -9.40 -8.49 7.25
C ARG A 63 -8.24 -9.45 7.51
N TYR A 64 -8.36 -10.72 7.10
CA TYR A 64 -7.26 -11.67 7.14
C TYR A 64 -6.00 -11.14 6.42
N TYR A 65 -6.16 -10.59 5.21
CA TYR A 65 -5.03 -10.04 4.47
C TYR A 65 -4.36 -8.88 5.21
N ILE A 66 -5.15 -7.92 5.71
CA ILE A 66 -4.64 -6.75 6.44
C ILE A 66 -3.85 -7.20 7.67
N GLU A 67 -4.38 -8.16 8.42
CA GLU A 67 -3.71 -8.70 9.60
C GLU A 67 -2.39 -9.38 9.26
N GLN A 68 -2.37 -10.22 8.22
CA GLN A 68 -1.14 -10.89 7.80
C GLN A 68 -0.10 -9.91 7.26
N TYR A 69 -0.53 -8.91 6.49
CA TYR A 69 0.37 -7.88 5.97
C TYR A 69 0.95 -7.03 7.11
N TYR A 70 0.14 -6.65 8.09
CA TYR A 70 0.61 -5.95 9.28
C TYR A 70 1.65 -6.78 10.05
N ASN A 71 1.30 -8.00 10.45
CA ASN A 71 2.13 -8.85 11.30
C ASN A 71 3.41 -9.34 10.62
N GLN A 72 3.38 -9.56 9.31
CA GLN A 72 4.48 -10.19 8.60
C GLN A 72 5.35 -9.23 7.80
N VAL A 73 4.87 -8.01 7.54
CA VAL A 73 5.57 -7.01 6.73
C VAL A 73 5.72 -5.70 7.50
N LEU A 74 4.62 -5.04 7.85
CA LEU A 74 4.65 -3.66 8.38
C LEU A 74 5.39 -3.57 9.73
N THR A 75 5.21 -4.55 10.62
CA THR A 75 5.93 -4.60 11.90
C THR A 75 7.42 -4.92 11.79
N LYS A 76 7.91 -5.29 10.60
CA LYS A 76 9.29 -5.74 10.35
C LYS A 76 10.12 -4.74 9.54
N VAL A 77 9.54 -3.61 9.18
CA VAL A 77 10.19 -2.58 8.38
C VAL A 77 10.17 -1.25 9.13
N ASN A 78 11.22 -0.46 8.93
CA ASN A 78 11.24 0.93 9.35
C ASN A 78 10.94 1.82 8.14
N ILE A 79 9.74 2.39 8.07
CA ILE A 79 9.31 3.21 6.93
C ILE A 79 10.16 4.48 6.81
N GLU A 80 10.55 5.10 7.92
CA GLU A 80 11.41 6.29 7.89
C GLU A 80 12.77 5.96 7.29
N GLU A 81 13.39 4.84 7.66
CA GLU A 81 14.66 4.39 7.09
C GLU A 81 14.56 4.07 5.60
N LEU A 82 13.48 3.38 5.19
CA LEU A 82 13.25 3.02 3.79
C LEU A 82 13.07 4.23 2.88
N LEU A 83 12.52 5.32 3.41
CA LEU A 83 12.19 6.54 2.66
C LEU A 83 13.08 7.74 2.99
N GLN A 84 14.12 7.58 3.83
CA GLN A 84 14.94 8.70 4.35
C GLN A 84 15.60 9.56 3.25
N ASN A 85 15.90 8.96 2.10
CA ASN A 85 16.53 9.63 0.97
C ASN A 85 15.54 9.97 -0.16
N GLU A 86 14.24 9.76 0.07
CA GLU A 86 13.21 10.03 -0.92
C GLU A 86 12.60 11.41 -0.71
N THR A 87 12.46 12.15 -1.79
CA THR A 87 11.64 13.36 -1.84
C THR A 87 10.37 13.04 -2.62
N ASP A 88 9.22 13.31 -1.99
CA ASP A 88 7.89 13.11 -2.58
C ASP A 88 7.67 11.73 -3.26
N PRO A 89 8.01 10.59 -2.61
CA PRO A 89 7.85 9.27 -3.22
C PRO A 89 6.39 8.95 -3.52
N ILE A 90 6.17 8.34 -4.70
CA ILE A 90 4.90 7.78 -5.14
C ILE A 90 5.05 6.25 -5.10
N LEU A 91 4.46 5.62 -4.09
CA LEU A 91 4.53 4.17 -3.89
C LEU A 91 3.50 3.45 -4.78
N LEU A 92 4.00 2.64 -5.72
CA LEU A 92 3.20 2.06 -6.80
C LEU A 92 2.82 0.59 -6.58
N CYS A 93 1.57 0.27 -6.93
CA CYS A 93 1.09 -1.10 -7.16
C CYS A 93 0.18 -1.17 -8.41
N TYR A 94 -0.53 -2.28 -8.62
CA TYR A 94 -1.26 -2.57 -9.84
C TYR A 94 -2.70 -2.07 -9.84
N GLU A 95 -3.41 -2.31 -8.74
CA GLU A 95 -4.86 -2.16 -8.69
C GLU A 95 -5.28 -0.69 -8.78
N LYS A 96 -6.48 -0.39 -9.29
CA LYS A 96 -6.99 0.99 -9.38
C LYS A 96 -7.33 1.56 -8.01
N GLY A 97 -7.55 2.87 -7.92
CA GLY A 97 -7.73 3.60 -6.65
C GLY A 97 -8.76 3.03 -5.67
N GLN A 98 -9.92 2.57 -6.17
CA GLN A 98 -11.00 2.04 -5.33
C GLN A 98 -10.92 0.51 -5.10
N GLN A 99 -9.97 -0.17 -5.74
CA GLN A 99 -9.79 -1.61 -5.59
C GLN A 99 -8.93 -1.91 -4.38
N PHE A 100 -9.23 -3.02 -3.68
CA PHE A 100 -8.38 -3.45 -2.58
C PHE A 100 -6.93 -3.69 -3.04
N CYS A 101 -5.97 -3.14 -2.29
CA CYS A 101 -4.55 -3.24 -2.56
C CYS A 101 -3.72 -3.02 -1.28
N HIS A 102 -2.57 -3.69 -1.15
CA HIS A 102 -1.69 -3.47 0.00
C HIS A 102 -1.13 -2.05 0.09
N ARG A 103 -1.08 -1.29 -1.02
CA ARG A 103 -0.68 0.12 -0.98
C ARG A 103 -1.63 0.97 -0.12
N HIS A 104 -2.92 0.64 -0.10
CA HIS A 104 -3.90 1.34 0.72
C HIS A 104 -3.68 1.00 2.20
N VAL A 105 -3.43 -0.28 2.51
CA VAL A 105 -3.08 -0.71 3.87
C VAL A 105 -1.79 -0.03 4.35
N LEU A 106 -0.78 0.05 3.48
CA LEU A 106 0.47 0.75 3.76
C LEU A 106 0.24 2.25 3.99
N ALA A 107 -0.58 2.90 3.16
CA ALA A 107 -0.91 4.32 3.33
C ALA A 107 -1.57 4.55 4.69
N GLU A 108 -2.62 3.80 5.04
CA GLU A 108 -3.28 3.91 6.34
C GLU A 108 -2.31 3.66 7.50
N PHE A 109 -1.45 2.66 7.41
CA PHE A 109 -0.43 2.40 8.42
C PHE A 109 0.50 3.59 8.63
N ILE A 110 1.01 4.18 7.53
CA ILE A 110 1.88 5.35 7.60
C ILE A 110 1.15 6.53 8.24
N GLU A 111 -0.10 6.78 7.87
CA GLU A 111 -0.87 7.87 8.47
C GLU A 111 -1.11 7.66 9.97
N LEU A 112 -1.50 6.44 10.37
CA LEU A 112 -1.79 6.10 11.77
C LEU A 112 -0.53 6.12 12.65
N THR A 113 0.61 5.64 12.13
CA THR A 113 1.86 5.54 12.89
C THR A 113 2.63 6.85 12.96
N TYR A 114 2.68 7.61 11.87
CA TYR A 114 3.55 8.79 11.76
C TYR A 114 2.79 10.12 11.73
N GLY A 115 1.46 10.11 11.69
CA GLY A 115 0.64 11.32 11.66
C GLY A 115 0.77 12.15 10.38
N VAL A 116 1.29 11.56 9.29
CA VAL A 116 1.42 12.21 7.97
C VAL A 116 0.23 11.84 7.08
N LYS A 117 -0.18 12.71 6.16
CA LYS A 117 -1.24 12.39 5.19
C LYS A 117 -0.63 11.73 3.95
N VAL A 118 -1.14 10.56 3.56
CA VAL A 118 -0.70 9.80 2.39
C VAL A 118 -1.84 9.76 1.37
N ARG A 119 -1.73 10.55 0.30
CA ARG A 119 -2.79 10.65 -0.73
C ARG A 119 -2.56 9.58 -1.81
N ASP A 120 -3.63 8.93 -2.28
CA ASP A 120 -3.58 8.12 -3.50
C ASP A 120 -3.87 9.06 -4.67
N ILE A 121 -2.94 9.16 -5.62
CA ILE A 121 -2.99 10.14 -6.69
C ILE A 121 -2.96 9.46 -8.07
N LYS A 122 -3.45 10.20 -9.05
CA LYS A 122 -3.23 9.95 -10.48
C LYS A 122 -2.62 11.19 -11.13
N ILE A 123 -1.77 10.98 -12.12
CA ILE A 123 -1.05 12.02 -12.86
C ILE A 123 -1.33 11.82 -14.34
N ASP A 124 -2.12 12.70 -14.93
CA ASP A 124 -2.40 12.63 -16.36
C ASP A 124 -1.22 13.13 -17.22
N GLU A 125 -1.33 12.98 -18.55
CA GLU A 125 -0.31 13.40 -19.52
C GLU A 125 -0.02 14.92 -19.49
N LYS A 126 -0.93 15.71 -18.91
CA LYS A 126 -0.81 17.16 -18.78
C LYS A 126 -0.30 17.59 -17.40
N LEU A 127 0.16 16.64 -16.58
CA LEU A 127 0.63 16.86 -15.20
C LEU A 127 -0.47 17.31 -14.23
N ASN A 128 -1.75 17.10 -14.56
CA ASN A 128 -2.81 17.32 -13.59
C ASN A 128 -2.77 16.19 -12.56
N ILE A 129 -2.80 16.60 -11.29
CA ILE A 129 -2.87 15.69 -10.15
C ILE A 129 -4.32 15.67 -9.68
N ASP A 130 -4.88 14.48 -9.60
CA ASP A 130 -6.18 14.23 -8.98
C ASP A 130 -6.03 13.11 -7.94
N GLU A 131 -6.93 13.09 -6.95
CA GLU A 131 -6.87 12.17 -5.81
C GLU A 131 -7.90 11.06 -5.99
N ASN A 132 -7.43 9.82 -5.86
CA ASN A 132 -8.31 8.66 -5.78
C ASN A 132 -8.85 8.50 -4.36
N THR A 133 -10.11 8.09 -4.25
CA THR A 133 -10.71 7.69 -2.97
C THR A 133 -10.24 6.27 -2.62
N ARG A 134 -9.66 6.12 -1.41
CA ARG A 134 -9.29 4.83 -0.85
C ARG A 134 -10.52 4.15 -0.22
N PRO A 135 -10.58 2.81 -0.17
CA PRO A 135 -11.66 2.12 0.54
C PRO A 135 -11.61 2.40 2.05
N GLU A 136 -12.67 3.01 2.58
CA GLU A 136 -12.73 3.49 3.98
C GLU A 136 -12.56 2.37 5.02
N TYR A 137 -13.09 1.18 4.73
CA TYR A 137 -13.06 0.04 5.65
C TYR A 137 -11.63 -0.43 5.99
N ILE A 138 -10.64 -0.15 5.14
CA ILE A 138 -9.24 -0.55 5.36
C ILE A 138 -8.68 0.13 6.61
N ARG A 139 -9.00 1.42 6.81
CA ARG A 139 -8.53 2.19 7.96
C ARG A 139 -9.07 1.61 9.26
N GLU A 140 -10.36 1.35 9.31
CA GLU A 140 -11.02 0.84 10.52
C GLU A 140 -10.55 -0.58 10.85
N ALA A 141 -10.41 -1.45 9.84
CA ALA A 141 -9.86 -2.78 10.04
C ALA A 141 -8.41 -2.74 10.57
N LEU A 142 -7.56 -1.87 10.02
CA LEU A 142 -6.17 -1.75 10.44
C LEU A 142 -6.04 -1.19 11.86
N LYS A 143 -6.81 -0.15 12.21
CA LYS A 143 -6.82 0.40 13.59
C LYS A 143 -7.14 -0.66 14.62
N ASP A 144 -8.18 -1.44 14.37
CA ASP A 144 -8.59 -2.51 15.28
C ASP A 144 -7.51 -3.60 15.40
N ILE A 145 -6.88 -4.00 14.30
CA ILE A 145 -5.74 -4.94 14.31
C ILE A 145 -4.56 -4.38 15.13
N MET A 146 -4.22 -3.10 14.96
CA MET A 146 -3.12 -2.45 15.69
C MET A 146 -3.42 -2.36 17.19
N GLN A 147 -4.65 -2.00 17.56
CA GLN A 147 -5.06 -1.92 18.97
C GLN A 147 -5.02 -3.29 19.66
N ASN A 148 -5.58 -4.32 19.03
CA ASN A 148 -5.58 -5.68 19.57
C ASN A 148 -4.17 -6.26 19.78
N GLN A 149 -3.14 -5.72 19.10
CA GLN A 149 -1.75 -6.14 19.28
C GLN A 149 -1.03 -5.36 20.39
N LEU A 150 -1.49 -4.15 20.73
CA LEU A 150 -0.98 -3.38 21.87
C LEU A 150 -1.49 -3.92 23.21
N GLU A 151 -2.68 -4.56 23.20
CA GLU A 151 -3.32 -5.14 24.38
C GLU A 151 -2.84 -6.58 24.70
N ARG A 152 -1.96 -7.15 23.89
CA ARG A 152 -1.38 -8.50 24.05
C ARG A 152 0.03 -8.48 24.61
#